data_AF-A0A4Q5QS34-F1
#
_entry.id   AF-A0A4Q5QS34-F1
#
_cell.length_a   1.000
_cell.length_b   1.000
_cell.length_c   1.000
_cell.angle_alpha   90.00
_cell.angle_beta   90.00
_cell.angle_gamma   90.00
#
_symmetry.space_group_name_H-M   'P 1'
#
loop_
_entity.id
_entity.type
_entity.pdbx_description
1 polymer ?
#
loop_
_entity_poly.entity_id
_entity_poly.type
_entity_poly.pdbx_seq_one_letter_code
_entity_poly.pdbx_strand_id
1 'polypeptide(L)'
;MAIVTTILIGIVQWGAFLGMLYGMFAGMTYLSRRLMRSKYERATIANIVVDATGSATIPVLATFTGVRGLPWWYGLAVNNAKPLLIIEPSGILFRVVRTQRRSFGEIAEVDVRQATRTVNLELAFHGELLTLSANLGNVPLTAHVLRLLPATLTLSARAEAIRDMPA
;
A
#
# COMPACT_ATOMS: atom_id res chain seq x y z
N MET A 1 44.48 38.12 -7.88
CA MET A 1 44.77 36.68 -7.62
C MET A 1 43.84 36.10 -6.57
N ALA A 2 43.77 36.65 -5.34
CA ALA A 2 42.94 36.09 -4.26
C ALA A 2 41.45 35.88 -4.61
N ILE A 3 40.79 36.87 -5.24
CA ILE A 3 39.36 36.79 -5.60
C ILE A 3 39.08 35.62 -6.57
N VAL A 4 39.94 35.44 -7.58
CA VAL A 4 39.80 34.35 -8.57
C VAL A 4 39.97 32.99 -7.89
N THR A 5 40.94 32.86 -6.99
CA THR A 5 41.16 31.65 -6.21
C THR A 5 39.96 31.32 -5.32
N THR A 6 39.39 32.32 -4.64
CA THR A 6 38.19 32.13 -3.79
C THR A 6 36.98 31.68 -4.61
N ILE A 7 36.76 32.28 -5.79
CA ILE A 7 35.67 31.88 -6.70
C ILE A 7 35.86 30.43 -7.15
N LEU A 8 37.07 30.03 -7.56
CA LEU A 8 37.36 28.67 -7.98
C LEU A 8 37.14 27.65 -6.87
N ILE A 9 37.58 27.95 -5.65
CA ILE A 9 37.32 27.11 -4.47
C ILE A 9 35.82 26.96 -4.24
N GLY A 10 35.07 28.06 -4.32
CA GLY A 10 33.61 28.04 -4.18
C GLY A 10 32.93 27.14 -5.22
N ILE A 11 33.32 27.23 -6.49
CA ILE A 11 32.78 26.39 -7.57
C ILE A 11 33.04 24.90 -7.28
N VAL A 12 34.25 24.54 -6.87
CA VAL A 12 34.61 23.16 -6.54
C VAL A 12 33.81 22.64 -5.34
N GLN A 13 33.67 23.46 -4.29
CA GLN A 13 32.89 23.10 -3.09
C GLN A 13 31.41 22.88 -3.41
N TRP A 14 30.80 23.78 -4.20
CA TRP A 14 29.41 23.63 -4.64
C TRP A 14 29.22 22.40 -5.55
N GLY A 15 30.16 22.15 -6.47
CA GLY A 15 30.14 20.95 -7.30
C GLY A 15 30.20 19.66 -6.48
N ALA A 16 31.09 19.61 -5.48
CA ALA A 16 31.19 18.48 -4.57
C ALA A 16 29.92 18.29 -3.72
N PHE A 17 29.34 19.37 -3.20
CA PHE A 17 28.10 19.33 -2.43
C PHE A 17 26.92 18.81 -3.26
N LEU A 18 26.74 19.34 -4.48
CA LEU A 18 25.69 18.88 -5.39
C LEU A 18 25.89 17.42 -5.82
N GLY A 19 27.14 17.01 -6.07
CA GLY A 19 27.48 15.61 -6.36
C GLY A 19 27.13 14.67 -5.20
N MET A 20 27.41 15.07 -3.96
CA MET A 20 27.05 14.31 -2.76
C MET A 20 25.53 14.20 -2.59
N LEU A 21 24.79 15.31 -2.74
CA LEU A 21 23.33 15.30 -2.68
C LEU A 21 22.74 14.37 -3.75
N TYR A 22 23.22 14.49 -5.00
CA TYR A 22 22.78 13.63 -6.09
C TYR A 22 23.07 12.15 -5.78
N GLY A 23 24.29 11.82 -5.37
CA GLY A 23 24.67 10.45 -5.00
C GLY A 23 23.80 9.89 -3.88
N MET A 24 23.45 10.71 -2.87
CA MET A 24 22.55 10.32 -1.79
C MET A 24 21.13 10.03 -2.29
N PHE A 25 20.54 10.92 -3.09
CA PHE A 25 19.18 10.72 -3.62
C PHE A 25 19.13 9.55 -4.62
N ALA A 26 20.09 9.45 -5.53
CA ALA A 26 20.17 8.36 -6.51
C ALA A 26 20.42 7.02 -5.81
N GLY A 27 21.34 6.98 -4.85
CA GLY A 27 21.63 5.79 -4.06
C GLY A 27 20.42 5.32 -3.24
N MET A 28 19.73 6.25 -2.56
CA MET A 28 18.55 5.94 -1.77
C MET A 28 17.37 5.46 -2.63
N THR A 29 17.15 6.08 -3.79
CA THR A 29 16.09 5.64 -4.72
C THR A 29 16.40 4.27 -5.33
N TYR A 30 17.65 4.01 -5.70
CA TYR A 30 18.09 2.69 -6.17
C TYR A 30 17.90 1.62 -5.09
N LEU A 31 18.36 1.88 -3.86
CA LEU A 31 18.23 0.96 -2.74
C LEU A 31 16.76 0.70 -2.40
N SER A 32 15.94 1.75 -2.33
CA SER A 32 14.49 1.62 -2.11
C SER A 32 13.83 0.75 -3.17
N ARG A 33 14.13 0.97 -4.46
CA ARG A 33 13.58 0.15 -5.55
C ARG A 33 14.01 -1.31 -5.43
N ARG A 34 15.28 -1.56 -5.12
CA ARG A 34 15.83 -2.91 -4.94
C ARG A 34 15.14 -3.65 -3.79
N LEU A 35 14.97 -2.98 -2.64
CA LEU A 35 14.33 -3.58 -1.47
C LEU A 35 12.83 -3.83 -1.69
N MET A 36 12.14 -2.91 -2.37
CA MET A 36 10.72 -3.06 -2.66
C MET A 36 10.43 -4.09 -3.75
N ARG A 37 11.36 -4.35 -4.68
CA ARG A 37 11.18 -5.30 -5.78
C ARG A 37 10.69 -6.67 -5.29
N SER A 38 11.33 -7.22 -4.27
CA SER A 38 10.94 -8.51 -3.67
C SER A 38 9.54 -8.51 -3.05
N LYS A 39 9.03 -7.35 -2.61
CA LYS A 39 7.66 -7.23 -2.10
C LYS A 39 6.65 -7.24 -3.24
N TYR A 40 6.93 -6.50 -4.32
CA TYR A 40 6.09 -6.48 -5.52
C TYR A 40 6.06 -7.84 -6.24
N GLU A 41 7.18 -8.55 -6.31
CA GLU A 41 7.24 -9.91 -6.88
C GLU A 41 6.41 -10.91 -6.06
N ARG A 42 6.26 -10.68 -4.74
CA ARG A 42 5.41 -11.48 -3.86
C ARG A 42 3.94 -11.07 -3.87
N ALA A 43 3.63 -9.81 -4.18
CA ALA A 43 2.26 -9.31 -4.24
C ALA A 43 1.55 -9.77 -5.53
N THR A 44 1.34 -11.07 -5.66
CA THR A 44 0.70 -11.70 -6.82
C THR A 44 -0.33 -12.74 -6.37
N ILE A 45 -1.27 -13.08 -7.26
CA ILE A 45 -2.34 -14.05 -6.99
C ILE A 45 -1.76 -15.42 -6.57
N ALA A 46 -0.67 -15.85 -7.22
CA ALA A 46 -0.03 -17.13 -6.96
C ALA A 46 0.54 -17.27 -5.52
N ASN A 47 0.73 -16.16 -4.82
CA ASN A 47 1.25 -16.13 -3.46
C ASN A 47 0.15 -15.96 -2.39
N ILE A 48 -1.13 -16.02 -2.78
CA ILE A 48 -2.22 -16.13 -1.82
C ILE A 48 -2.16 -17.54 -1.22
N VAL A 49 -2.12 -17.61 0.11
CA VAL A 49 -2.12 -18.88 0.85
C VAL A 49 -3.48 -19.06 1.50
N VAL A 50 -4.20 -20.10 1.12
CA VAL A 50 -5.47 -20.50 1.74
C VAL A 50 -5.20 -21.63 2.70
N ASP A 51 -5.61 -21.49 3.97
CA ASP A 51 -5.46 -22.53 4.98
C ASP A 51 -6.65 -23.52 4.99
N ALA A 52 -6.56 -24.55 5.84
CA ALA A 52 -7.59 -25.57 5.98
C ALA A 52 -8.94 -25.04 6.50
N THR A 53 -8.95 -23.85 7.09
CA THR A 53 -10.18 -23.18 7.58
C THR A 53 -10.86 -22.34 6.50
N GLY A 54 -10.25 -22.24 5.31
CA GLY A 54 -10.70 -21.37 4.22
C GLY A 54 -10.25 -19.91 4.38
N SER A 55 -9.31 -19.63 5.29
CA SER A 55 -8.77 -18.27 5.46
C SER A 55 -7.68 -17.99 4.43
N ALA A 56 -7.84 -16.93 3.66
CA ALA A 56 -6.91 -16.52 2.60
C ALA A 56 -5.97 -15.41 3.08
N THR A 57 -4.68 -15.72 3.20
CA THR A 57 -3.63 -14.73 3.51
C THR A 57 -3.23 -14.00 2.23
N ILE A 58 -3.43 -12.68 2.22
CA ILE A 58 -3.22 -11.84 1.04
C ILE A 58 -1.84 -11.16 1.11
N PRO A 59 -1.00 -11.28 0.07
CA PRO A 59 0.31 -10.65 0.04
C PRO A 59 0.16 -9.13 -0.20
N VAL A 60 0.17 -8.36 0.88
CA VAL A 60 0.10 -6.89 0.87
C VAL A 60 1.49 -6.25 0.97
N LEU A 61 1.70 -5.14 0.26
CA LEU A 61 2.93 -4.35 0.31
C LEU A 61 3.03 -3.51 1.59
N ALA A 62 1.89 -2.99 2.02
CA ALA A 62 1.74 -2.17 3.21
C ALA A 62 0.26 -2.09 3.61
N THR A 63 0.01 -1.75 4.86
CA THR A 63 -1.31 -1.41 5.39
C THR A 63 -1.27 -0.03 6.04
N PHE A 64 -2.40 0.67 6.04
CA PHE A 64 -2.52 2.03 6.54
C PHE A 64 -3.84 2.20 7.31
N THR A 65 -3.83 3.12 8.26
CA THR A 65 -5.04 3.64 8.88
C THR A 65 -5.35 4.99 8.25
N GLY A 66 -6.47 5.08 7.53
CA GLY A 66 -6.97 6.33 6.97
C GLY A 66 -8.04 6.97 7.85
N VAL A 67 -8.57 8.10 7.40
CA VAL A 67 -9.68 8.81 8.05
C VAL A 67 -10.80 9.03 7.03
N ARG A 68 -12.00 8.58 7.37
CA ARG A 68 -13.21 8.75 6.57
C ARG A 68 -13.50 10.23 6.36
N GLY A 69 -13.77 10.62 5.10
CA GLY A 69 -14.07 12.00 4.72
C GLY A 69 -12.85 12.90 4.52
N LEU A 70 -11.64 12.45 4.87
CA LEU A 70 -10.40 13.13 4.48
C LEU A 70 -9.86 12.61 3.14
N PRO A 71 -8.96 13.38 2.49
CA PRO A 71 -8.30 12.90 1.28
C PRO A 71 -7.58 11.56 1.52
N TRP A 72 -7.65 10.66 0.55
CA TRP A 72 -7.10 9.28 0.65
C TRP A 72 -5.58 9.23 0.94
N TRP A 73 -4.84 10.29 0.61
CA TRP A 73 -3.41 10.39 0.92
C TRP A 73 -3.13 10.75 2.39
N TYR A 74 -4.17 11.07 3.16
CA TYR A 74 -4.08 11.34 4.59
C TYR A 74 -4.18 10.04 5.41
N GLY A 75 -3.03 9.50 5.79
CA GLY A 75 -2.91 8.32 6.66
C GLY A 75 -2.42 8.68 8.06
N LEU A 76 -3.07 8.15 9.09
CA LEU A 76 -2.67 8.29 10.50
C LEU A 76 -1.56 7.31 10.90
N ALA A 77 -1.56 6.13 10.29
CA ALA A 77 -0.58 5.09 10.58
C ALA A 77 -0.26 4.28 9.32
N VAL A 78 0.95 3.74 9.27
CA VAL A 78 1.43 2.86 8.20
C VAL A 78 2.19 1.68 8.80
N ASN A 79 2.04 0.51 8.19
CA ASN A 79 2.89 -0.64 8.43
C ASN A 79 3.33 -1.24 7.10
N ASN A 80 4.62 -1.13 6.81
CA ASN A 80 5.28 -1.73 5.66
C ASN A 80 6.32 -2.79 6.07
N ALA A 81 6.56 -2.97 7.38
CA ALA A 81 7.56 -3.88 7.91
C ALA A 81 6.99 -5.29 8.06
N LYS A 82 5.81 -5.41 8.66
CA LYS A 82 5.07 -6.67 8.81
C LYS A 82 3.56 -6.40 8.63
N PRO A 83 3.14 -5.96 7.43
CA PRO A 83 1.73 -5.79 7.13
C PRO A 83 1.02 -7.14 7.13
N LEU A 84 -0.27 -7.14 7.41
CA LEU A 84 -1.10 -8.34 7.37
C LEU A 84 -2.48 -8.00 6.85
N LEU A 85 -2.98 -8.85 5.96
CA LEU A 85 -4.37 -8.92 5.55
C LEU A 85 -4.71 -10.40 5.34
N ILE A 86 -5.71 -10.90 6.05
CA ILE A 86 -6.29 -12.23 5.90
C ILE A 86 -7.79 -12.04 5.72
N ILE A 87 -8.35 -12.68 4.70
CA ILE A 87 -9.80 -12.81 4.52
C ILE A 87 -10.19 -14.14 5.17
N GLU A 88 -10.93 -14.06 6.27
CA GLU A 88 -11.46 -15.21 6.99
C GLU A 88 -12.91 -15.49 6.53
N PRO A 89 -13.46 -16.69 6.77
CA PRO A 89 -14.84 -16.99 6.38
C PRO A 89 -15.91 -16.03 6.93
N SER A 90 -15.65 -15.43 8.10
CA SER A 90 -16.60 -14.53 8.80
C SER A 90 -16.19 -13.06 8.80
N GLY A 91 -15.03 -12.72 8.23
CA GLY A 91 -14.54 -11.36 8.27
C GLY A 91 -13.11 -11.20 7.77
N ILE A 92 -12.41 -10.23 8.31
CA ILE A 92 -11.05 -9.87 7.95
C ILE A 92 -10.19 -9.74 9.19
N LEU A 93 -8.95 -10.21 9.08
CA LEU A 93 -7.89 -9.97 10.05
C LEU A 93 -6.84 -9.09 9.37
N PHE A 94 -6.46 -7.99 10.02
CA PHE A 94 -5.45 -7.10 9.46
C PHE A 94 -4.53 -6.53 10.52
N ARG A 95 -3.36 -6.04 10.12
CA ARG A 95 -2.40 -5.39 11.01
C ARG A 95 -1.91 -4.09 10.41
N VAL A 96 -2.22 -2.97 11.07
CA VAL A 96 -1.52 -1.70 10.87
C VAL A 96 -0.56 -1.52 12.04
N VAL A 97 -0.99 -0.90 13.15
CA VAL A 97 -0.20 -0.81 14.40
C VAL A 97 -0.26 -2.11 15.19
N ARG A 98 -1.46 -2.67 15.34
CA ARG A 98 -1.74 -3.96 16.01
C ARG A 98 -2.65 -4.81 15.14
N THR A 99 -2.70 -6.11 15.41
CA THR A 99 -3.67 -6.99 14.76
C THR A 99 -5.08 -6.63 15.21
N GLN A 100 -6.00 -6.51 14.27
CA GLN A 100 -7.42 -6.29 14.49
C GLN A 100 -8.21 -7.29 13.65
N ARG A 101 -9.35 -7.72 14.17
CA ARG A 101 -10.31 -8.57 13.48
C ARG A 101 -11.61 -7.79 13.34
N ARG A 102 -12.22 -7.81 12.16
CA ARG A 102 -13.53 -7.19 11.88
C ARG A 102 -14.38 -8.19 11.13
N SER A 103 -15.62 -8.35 11.56
CA SER A 103 -16.61 -9.14 10.82
C SER A 103 -17.01 -8.42 9.53
N PHE A 104 -17.52 -9.17 8.55
CA PHE A 104 -18.03 -8.55 7.32
C PHE A 104 -19.20 -7.60 7.58
N GLY A 105 -20.01 -7.85 8.61
CA GLY A 105 -21.12 -6.96 9.00
C GLY A 105 -20.68 -5.61 9.58
N GLU A 106 -19.41 -5.46 9.97
CA GLU A 106 -18.85 -4.17 10.42
C GLU A 106 -18.35 -3.31 9.24
N ILE A 107 -18.21 -3.89 8.04
CA ILE A 107 -17.69 -3.18 6.86
C ILE A 107 -18.85 -2.46 6.17
N ALA A 108 -18.77 -1.13 6.14
CA ALA A 108 -19.76 -0.28 5.49
C ALA A 108 -19.59 -0.20 3.97
N GLU A 109 -18.35 -0.16 3.51
CA GLU A 109 -18.05 -0.05 2.08
C GLU A 109 -16.63 -0.55 1.80
N VAL A 110 -16.46 -1.20 0.66
CA VAL A 110 -15.16 -1.57 0.08
C VAL A 110 -14.91 -0.72 -1.17
N ASP A 111 -13.80 -0.01 -1.16
CA ASP A 111 -13.36 0.84 -2.27
C ASP A 111 -11.99 0.41 -2.78
N VAL A 112 -11.66 0.86 -3.99
CA VAL A 112 -10.31 0.73 -4.53
C VAL A 112 -9.81 2.09 -4.99
N ARG A 113 -8.61 2.43 -4.54
CA ARG A 113 -7.88 3.62 -4.98
C ARG A 113 -6.65 3.21 -5.76
N GLN A 114 -6.53 3.75 -6.96
CA GLN A 114 -5.35 3.59 -7.79
C GLN A 114 -4.62 4.92 -7.91
N ALA A 115 -3.31 4.90 -7.69
CA ALA A 115 -2.39 5.97 -8.02
C ALA A 115 -1.20 5.40 -8.79
N THR A 116 -0.28 6.26 -9.21
CA THR A 116 0.92 5.83 -9.94
C THR A 116 1.71 4.81 -9.11
N ARG A 117 1.62 3.53 -9.50
CA ARG A 117 2.28 2.35 -8.88
C ARG A 117 1.67 1.83 -7.57
N THR A 118 0.47 2.26 -7.19
CA THR A 118 -0.22 1.73 -6.00
C THR A 118 -1.66 1.41 -6.32
N VAL A 119 -2.10 0.22 -5.90
CA VAL A 119 -3.51 -0.17 -5.91
C VAL A 119 -3.87 -0.53 -4.48
N ASN A 120 -4.73 0.27 -3.87
CA ASN A 120 -5.10 0.15 -2.47
C ASN A 120 -6.55 -0.32 -2.38
N LEU A 121 -6.76 -1.41 -1.65
CA LEU A 121 -8.08 -1.83 -1.18
C LEU A 121 -8.40 -1.02 0.09
N GLU A 122 -9.50 -0.29 0.10
CA GLU A 122 -9.94 0.52 1.22
C GLU A 122 -11.22 -0.03 1.83
N LEU A 123 -11.25 -0.12 3.16
CA LEU A 123 -12.40 -0.59 3.92
C LEU A 123 -12.83 0.51 4.89
N ALA A 124 -14.06 0.95 4.71
CA ALA A 124 -14.76 1.80 5.67
C ALA A 124 -15.59 0.92 6.60
N PHE A 125 -15.65 1.28 7.89
CA PHE A 125 -16.42 0.55 8.89
C PHE A 125 -17.66 1.34 9.33
N HIS A 126 -18.72 0.65 9.73
CA HIS A 126 -19.94 1.27 10.24
C HIS A 126 -19.66 2.00 11.56
N GLY A 127 -20.10 3.25 11.65
CA GLY A 127 -19.96 4.06 12.87
C GLY A 127 -18.52 4.49 13.21
N GLU A 128 -17.53 4.16 12.38
CA GLU A 128 -16.13 4.51 12.64
C GLU A 128 -15.61 5.59 11.69
N LEU A 129 -14.76 6.46 12.25
CA LEU A 129 -14.01 7.47 11.48
C LEU A 129 -12.76 6.89 10.85
N LEU A 130 -12.21 5.81 11.42
CA LEU A 130 -10.97 5.21 10.94
C LEU A 130 -11.26 4.20 9.84
N THR A 131 -10.40 4.16 8.83
CA THR A 131 -10.48 3.20 7.73
C THR A 131 -9.24 2.34 7.67
N LEU A 132 -9.35 1.17 7.04
CA LEU A 132 -8.21 0.37 6.64
C LEU A 132 -7.90 0.64 5.17
N SER A 133 -6.63 0.81 4.82
CA SER A 133 -6.16 0.75 3.44
C SER A 133 -5.06 -0.29 3.31
N ALA A 134 -5.16 -1.20 2.37
CA ALA A 134 -4.20 -2.28 2.12
C ALA A 134 -3.67 -2.17 0.69
N ASN A 135 -2.36 -1.98 0.54
CA ASN A 135 -1.72 -1.85 -0.76
C ASN A 135 -1.43 -3.23 -1.36
N LEU A 136 -2.13 -3.56 -2.44
CA LEU A 136 -2.02 -4.81 -3.19
C LEU A 136 -1.07 -4.68 -4.39
N GLY A 137 -0.58 -3.48 -4.69
CA GLY A 137 0.46 -3.24 -5.69
C GLY A 137 0.03 -3.32 -7.14
N ASN A 138 -0.96 -4.15 -7.50
CA ASN A 138 -1.42 -4.32 -8.87
C ASN A 138 -2.92 -4.65 -8.98
N VAL A 139 -3.47 -4.42 -10.17
CA VAL A 139 -4.90 -4.59 -10.49
C VAL A 139 -5.32 -6.07 -10.49
N PRO A 140 -4.58 -7.02 -11.10
CA PRO A 140 -4.99 -8.41 -11.12
C PRO A 140 -5.16 -9.02 -9.72
N LEU A 141 -4.21 -8.78 -8.81
CA LEU A 141 -4.33 -9.22 -7.42
C LEU A 141 -5.54 -8.56 -6.74
N THR A 142 -5.77 -7.27 -6.98
CA THR A 142 -6.91 -6.55 -6.38
C THR A 142 -8.25 -7.10 -6.87
N ALA A 143 -8.40 -7.33 -8.17
CA ALA A 143 -9.60 -7.93 -8.75
C ALA A 143 -9.87 -9.32 -8.15
N HIS A 144 -8.82 -10.15 -8.02
CA HIS A 144 -8.95 -11.46 -7.40
C HIS A 144 -9.37 -11.36 -5.92
N VAL A 145 -8.74 -10.47 -5.15
CA VAL A 145 -9.08 -10.22 -3.74
C VAL A 145 -10.54 -9.78 -3.57
N LEU A 146 -11.03 -8.90 -4.45
CA LEU A 146 -12.44 -8.47 -4.43
C LEU A 146 -13.42 -9.63 -4.71
N ARG A 147 -13.01 -10.62 -5.51
CA ARG A 147 -13.82 -11.83 -5.77
C ARG A 147 -13.83 -12.81 -4.60
N LEU A 148 -12.86 -12.72 -3.68
CA LEU A 148 -12.84 -13.51 -2.45
C LEU A 148 -13.77 -12.93 -1.36
N LEU A 149 -14.16 -11.66 -1.50
CA LEU A 149 -15.08 -11.03 -0.57
C LEU A 149 -16.52 -11.53 -0.79
N PRO A 150 -17.32 -11.68 0.27
CA PRO A 150 -18.69 -12.12 0.12
C PRO A 150 -19.52 -11.07 -0.62
N ALA A 151 -20.46 -11.54 -1.45
CA ALA A 151 -21.32 -10.69 -2.26
C ALA A 151 -22.26 -9.77 -1.45
N THR A 152 -22.36 -9.99 -0.14
CA THR A 152 -23.13 -9.15 0.78
C THR A 152 -22.45 -7.82 1.11
N LEU A 153 -21.15 -7.67 0.85
CA LEU A 153 -20.45 -6.41 1.08
C LEU A 153 -20.82 -5.39 0.00
N THR A 154 -21.05 -4.15 0.43
CA THR A 154 -21.20 -3.02 -0.48
C THR A 154 -19.85 -2.67 -1.09
N LEU A 155 -19.76 -2.78 -2.42
CA LEU A 155 -18.61 -2.32 -3.20
C LEU A 155 -18.92 -0.94 -3.78
N SER A 156 -17.94 -0.05 -3.75
CA SER A 156 -18.02 1.20 -4.53
C SER A 156 -17.96 0.90 -6.03
N ALA A 157 -18.43 1.83 -6.87
CA ALA A 157 -18.37 1.68 -8.33
C ALA A 157 -16.94 1.44 -8.86
N ARG A 158 -15.90 1.98 -8.21
CA ARG A 158 -14.50 1.73 -8.58
C ARG A 158 -14.08 0.29 -8.26
N ALA A 159 -14.49 -0.21 -7.09
CA ALA A 159 -14.20 -1.58 -6.69
C ALA A 159 -14.92 -2.56 -7.62
N GLU A 160 -16.19 -2.33 -7.96
CA GLU A 160 -16.92 -3.14 -8.94
C GLU A 160 -16.22 -3.18 -10.30
N ALA A 161 -15.85 -2.00 -10.82
CA ALA A 161 -15.14 -1.90 -12.09
C ALA A 161 -13.84 -2.72 -12.13
N ILE A 162 -13.10 -2.78 -11.01
CA ILE A 162 -11.87 -3.58 -10.92
C ILE A 162 -12.18 -5.07 -10.73
N ARG A 163 -13.17 -5.44 -9.93
CA ARG A 163 -13.58 -6.83 -9.71
C ARG A 163 -13.94 -7.53 -11.02
N ASP A 164 -14.57 -6.79 -11.93
CA ASP A 164 -15.13 -7.32 -13.17
C ASP A 164 -14.14 -7.28 -14.35
N MET A 165 -12.92 -6.74 -14.14
CA MET A 165 -11.87 -6.80 -15.15
C MET A 165 -11.40 -8.25 -15.41
N PRO A 166 -11.17 -8.64 -16.67
CA PRO A 166 -10.53 -9.92 -16.98
C PRO A 166 -9.12 -9.96 -16.38
N ALA A 167 -8.72 -11.14 -15.92
CA ALA A 167 -7.42 -11.39 -15.29
C ALA A 167 -6.26 -11.29 -16.28
#